data_AF-A0A0K9XYD0-F1
#
_entry.id   AF-A0A0K9XYD0-F1
#
_cell.length_a   1.000
_cell.length_b   1.000
_cell.length_c   1.000
_cell.angle_alpha   90.00
_cell.angle_beta   90.00
_cell.angle_gamma   90.00
#
_symmetry.space_group_name_H-M   'P 1'
#
loop_
_entity.id
_entity.type
_entity.pdbx_description
1 polymer ?
#
loop_
_entity_poly.entity_id
_entity_poly.type
_entity_poly.pdbx_seq_one_letter_code
_entity_poly.pdbx_strand_id
1 'polypeptide(L)'
;MSVTRDKKLNKSDVRMGIWKFILSFIALSLISFCAVFFFFQSYHTQRMGMEKEAERYSELRGRSNVMNIKIDSIHHLMTLLDINKVQNDIQLRKQITEELYDAKSIMGKDSVDNLKHYAVLLKHIGPMLDLKTKIITIANQKEYYRSQLMRCQGKNAGVVKELRIDPTRKFSGRRR
;
A
#
# COMPACT_ATOMS: atom_id res chain seq x y z
N MET A 1 44.12 4.77 -94.14
CA MET A 1 43.22 5.94 -94.02
C MET A 1 42.07 5.55 -93.11
N SER A 2 42.18 5.86 -91.82
CA SER A 2 41.25 5.40 -90.77
C SER A 2 40.09 6.38 -90.68
N VAL A 3 38.90 5.95 -91.11
CA VAL A 3 37.65 6.71 -90.96
C VAL A 3 37.01 6.25 -89.65
N THR A 4 37.35 6.90 -88.56
CA THR A 4 36.61 6.79 -87.30
C THR A 4 35.23 7.40 -87.49
N ARG A 5 34.23 6.54 -87.71
CA ARG A 5 32.81 6.91 -87.69
C ARG A 5 32.44 7.29 -86.26
N ASP A 6 32.54 8.57 -85.92
CA ASP A 6 31.87 9.10 -84.74
C ASP A 6 30.36 8.90 -84.92
N LYS A 7 29.81 7.91 -84.23
CA LYS A 7 28.36 7.70 -84.12
C LYS A 7 27.77 8.96 -83.52
N LYS A 8 27.14 9.78 -84.35
CA LYS A 8 26.32 10.92 -83.94
C LYS A 8 25.24 10.41 -82.97
N LEU A 9 25.49 10.55 -81.66
CA LEU A 9 24.58 10.04 -80.63
C LEU A 9 23.19 10.68 -80.85
N ASN A 10 22.17 9.83 -80.87
CA ASN A 10 20.80 10.25 -81.06
C ASN A 10 20.39 11.13 -79.87
N LYS A 11 20.07 12.40 -80.15
CA LYS A 11 19.76 13.42 -79.12
C LYS A 11 18.56 13.01 -78.25
N SER A 12 17.69 12.15 -78.77
CA SER A 12 16.56 11.57 -78.03
C SER A 12 16.97 10.52 -77.00
N ASP A 13 17.94 9.65 -77.32
CA ASP A 13 18.40 8.61 -76.40
C ASP A 13 19.16 9.21 -75.21
N VAL A 14 19.97 10.25 -75.46
CA VAL A 14 20.65 11.01 -74.40
C VAL A 14 19.63 11.70 -73.49
N ARG A 15 18.58 12.30 -74.07
CA ARG A 15 17.51 12.96 -73.29
C ARG A 15 16.71 11.97 -72.44
N MET A 16 16.46 10.77 -72.97
CA MET A 16 15.76 9.71 -72.23
C MET A 16 16.62 9.13 -71.09
N GLY A 17 17.93 8.98 -71.30
CA GLY A 17 18.87 8.60 -70.24
C GLY A 17 18.92 9.62 -69.10
N ILE A 18 18.98 10.91 -69.44
CA ILE A 18 18.96 12.01 -68.44
C ILE A 18 17.65 12.00 -67.64
N TRP A 19 16.51 11.80 -68.30
CA TRP A 19 15.21 11.72 -67.60
C TRP A 19 15.12 10.53 -66.64
N LYS A 20 15.62 9.35 -67.03
CA LYS A 20 15.69 8.18 -66.14
C LYS A 20 16.60 8.43 -64.94
N PHE A 21 17.73 9.11 -65.15
CA PHE A 21 18.65 9.48 -64.08
C PHE A 21 17.99 10.47 -63.10
N ILE A 22 17.35 11.53 -63.60
CA ILE A 22 16.63 12.51 -62.77
C ILE A 22 15.52 11.82 -61.96
N LEU A 23 14.74 10.93 -62.58
CA LEU A 23 13.67 10.22 -61.90
C LEU A 23 14.21 9.30 -60.79
N SER A 24 15.29 8.56 -61.07
CA SER A 24 15.95 7.71 -60.08
C SER A 24 16.56 8.51 -58.94
N PHE A 25 17.14 9.68 -59.23
CA PHE A 25 17.70 10.59 -58.23
C PHE A 25 16.61 11.16 -57.31
N ILE A 26 15.48 11.60 -57.88
CA ILE A 26 14.34 12.09 -57.09
C ILE A 26 13.77 10.97 -56.21
N ALA A 27 13.62 9.76 -56.75
CA ALA A 27 13.12 8.62 -55.99
C ALA A 27 14.05 8.28 -54.81
N LEU A 28 15.37 8.20 -55.03
CA LEU A 28 16.35 7.95 -53.97
C LEU A 28 16.37 9.07 -52.93
N SER A 29 16.28 10.33 -53.36
CA SER A 29 16.22 11.48 -52.47
C SER A 29 14.96 11.46 -51.60
N LEU A 30 13.80 11.11 -52.18
CA LEU A 30 12.54 11.00 -51.44
C LEU A 30 12.58 9.85 -50.43
N ILE A 31 13.11 8.68 -50.82
CA ILE A 31 13.24 7.53 -49.91
C ILE A 31 14.17 7.88 -48.74
N SER A 32 15.30 8.53 -49.00
CA SER A 32 16.22 8.98 -47.97
C SER A 32 15.57 9.99 -47.02
N PHE A 33 14.85 10.97 -47.55
CA PHE A 33 14.12 11.95 -46.75
C PHE A 33 13.01 11.30 -45.90
N CYS A 34 12.22 10.39 -46.49
CA CYS A 34 11.18 9.64 -45.78
C CYS A 34 11.76 8.82 -44.63
N ALA A 35 12.90 8.16 -44.81
CA ALA A 35 13.53 7.38 -43.75
C ALA A 35 13.88 8.25 -42.53
N VAL A 36 14.47 9.43 -42.76
CA VAL A 36 14.79 10.38 -41.70
C VAL A 36 13.52 10.95 -41.05
N PHE A 37 12.51 11.30 -41.85
CA PHE A 37 11.23 11.82 -41.35
C PHE A 37 10.51 10.81 -40.44
N PHE A 38 10.37 9.56 -40.90
CA PHE A 38 9.74 8.51 -40.10
C PHE A 38 10.53 8.17 -38.84
N PHE A 39 11.86 8.27 -38.89
CA PHE A 39 12.69 8.11 -37.69
C PHE A 39 12.37 9.15 -36.63
N PHE A 40 12.35 10.43 -37.00
CA PHE A 40 12.00 11.51 -36.06
C PHE A 40 10.55 11.42 -35.57
N GLN A 41 9.61 11.09 -36.45
CA GLN A 41 8.20 10.92 -36.07
C GLN A 41 8.02 9.77 -35.09
N SER A 42 8.67 8.64 -35.33
CA SER A 42 8.65 7.48 -34.44
C SER A 42 9.32 7.80 -33.10
N TYR A 43 10.46 8.48 -33.12
CA TYR A 43 11.15 8.93 -31.91
C TYR A 43 10.28 9.85 -31.06
N HIS A 44 9.60 10.82 -31.67
CA HIS A 44 8.70 11.73 -30.95
C HIS A 44 7.54 10.97 -30.30
N THR A 45 6.86 10.09 -31.05
CA THR A 45 5.76 9.27 -30.52
C THR A 45 6.22 8.38 -29.38
N GLN A 46 7.37 7.72 -29.53
CA GLN A 46 7.94 6.87 -28.47
C GLN A 46 8.27 7.69 -27.23
N ARG A 47 8.88 8.87 -27.38
CA ARG A 47 9.23 9.74 -26.25
C ARG A 47 8.00 10.18 -25.46
N MET A 48 6.94 10.61 -26.15
CA MET A 48 5.68 10.99 -25.51
C MET A 48 5.02 9.81 -24.77
N GLY A 49 5.08 8.60 -25.35
CA GLY A 49 4.61 7.39 -24.68
C GLY A 49 5.39 7.07 -23.40
N MET A 50 6.71 7.13 -23.48
CA MET A 50 7.61 6.88 -22.34
C MET A 50 7.46 7.92 -21.23
N GLU A 51 7.29 9.19 -21.57
CA GLU A 51 7.07 10.27 -20.59
C GLU A 51 5.77 10.06 -19.82
N LYS A 52 4.68 9.71 -20.53
CA LYS A 52 3.38 9.39 -19.92
C LYS A 52 3.43 8.13 -19.05
N GLU A 53 4.22 7.14 -19.41
CA GLU A 53 4.46 5.98 -18.56
C GLU A 53 5.28 6.33 -17.33
N ALA A 54 6.38 7.08 -17.50
CA ALA A 54 7.23 7.52 -16.39
C ALA A 54 6.44 8.35 -15.38
N GLU A 55 5.57 9.25 -15.84
CA GLU A 55 4.67 10.03 -14.98
C GLU A 55 3.74 9.12 -14.18
N ARG A 56 3.04 8.19 -14.84
CA ARG A 56 2.16 7.21 -14.16
C ARG A 56 2.92 6.35 -13.15
N TYR A 57 4.13 5.90 -13.49
CA TYR A 57 4.99 5.14 -12.57
C TYR A 57 5.44 5.98 -11.38
N SER A 58 5.76 7.26 -11.59
CA SER A 58 6.16 8.17 -10.52
C SER A 58 5.01 8.45 -9.55
N GLU A 59 3.80 8.65 -10.07
CA GLU A 59 2.59 8.84 -9.27
C GLU A 59 2.29 7.58 -8.45
N LEU A 60 2.33 6.41 -9.09
CA LEU A 60 2.10 5.14 -8.42
C LEU A 60 3.14 4.88 -7.32
N ARG A 61 4.41 5.20 -7.58
CA ARG A 61 5.48 5.11 -6.58
C ARG A 61 5.23 6.04 -5.40
N GLY A 62 4.81 7.27 -5.66
CA GLY A 62 4.44 8.24 -4.62
C GLY A 62 3.33 7.71 -3.73
N ARG A 63 2.25 7.19 -4.32
CA ARG A 63 1.14 6.56 -3.57
C ARG A 63 1.58 5.34 -2.77
N SER A 64 2.41 4.47 -3.36
CA SER A 64 2.96 3.30 -2.66
C SER A 64 3.80 3.69 -1.45
N ASN A 65 4.59 4.76 -1.55
CA ASN A 65 5.40 5.24 -0.43
C ASN A 65 4.52 5.77 0.73
N VAL A 66 3.47 6.53 0.41
CA VAL A 66 2.49 6.99 1.40
C VAL A 66 1.81 5.79 2.09
N MET A 67 1.45 4.76 1.33
CA MET A 67 0.85 3.55 1.87
C MET A 67 1.79 2.82 2.82
N ASN A 68 3.08 2.74 2.47
CA ASN A 68 4.10 2.10 3.30
C ASN A 68 4.21 2.81 4.67
N ILE A 69 4.30 4.14 4.67
CA ILE A 69 4.34 4.95 5.91
C ILE A 69 3.09 4.71 6.78
N LYS A 70 1.90 4.64 6.16
CA LYS A 70 0.66 4.35 6.87
C LYS A 70 0.66 2.98 7.51
N ILE A 71 1.17 1.97 6.81
CA ILE A 71 1.27 0.60 7.35
C ILE A 71 2.28 0.52 8.48
N ASP A 72 3.42 1.19 8.36
CA ASP A 72 4.41 1.27 9.44
C ASP A 72 3.83 1.94 10.70
N SER A 73 3.03 3.00 10.53
CA SER A 73 2.29 3.63 11.63
C SER A 73 1.31 2.66 12.29
N ILE A 74 0.49 1.95 11.50
CA ILE A 74 -0.44 0.94 12.00
C ILE A 74 0.31 -0.17 12.76
N HIS A 75 1.40 -0.67 12.20
CA HIS A 75 2.23 -1.70 12.83
C HIS A 75 2.83 -1.21 14.16
N HIS A 76 3.32 0.02 14.18
CA HIS A 76 3.84 0.64 15.41
C HIS A 76 2.77 0.73 16.50
N LEU A 77 1.58 1.22 16.17
CA LEU A 77 0.45 1.29 17.10
C LEU A 77 0.02 -0.11 17.60
N MET A 78 0.04 -1.13 16.74
CA MET A 78 -0.23 -2.51 17.16
C MET A 78 0.81 -3.08 18.10
N THR A 79 2.07 -2.72 17.89
CA THR A 79 3.17 -3.11 18.78
C THR A 79 2.98 -2.48 20.16
N LEU A 80 2.58 -1.21 20.21
CA LEU A 80 2.24 -0.53 21.47
C LEU A 80 1.07 -1.21 22.19
N LEU A 81 0.05 -1.67 21.45
CA LEU A 81 -1.08 -2.42 21.98
C LEU A 81 -0.67 -3.81 22.50
N ASP A 82 0.41 -4.41 21.98
CA ASP A 82 0.90 -5.72 22.42
C ASP A 82 1.63 -5.67 23.75
N ILE A 83 2.44 -4.64 23.94
CA ILE A 83 3.28 -4.49 25.12
C ILE A 83 2.45 -4.00 26.33
N ASN A 84 1.12 -3.80 26.19
CA ASN A 84 0.24 -3.15 27.17
C ASN A 84 0.89 -1.87 27.76
N LYS A 85 1.66 -1.17 26.94
CA LYS A 85 2.58 -0.11 27.39
C LYS A 85 1.89 1.24 27.57
N VAL A 86 0.59 1.31 27.29
CA VAL A 86 -0.20 2.53 27.26
C VAL A 86 -1.30 2.43 28.31
N GLN A 87 -1.50 3.50 29.09
CA GLN A 87 -2.52 3.56 30.14
C GLN A 87 -3.96 3.47 29.59
N ASN A 88 -4.17 3.63 28.28
CA ASN A 88 -5.49 3.81 27.69
C ASN A 88 -5.65 3.02 26.37
N ASP A 89 -5.78 1.70 26.49
CA ASP A 89 -5.92 0.77 25.35
C ASP A 89 -7.11 1.10 24.43
N ILE A 90 -8.16 1.71 24.96
CA ILE A 90 -9.36 2.07 24.20
C ILE A 90 -9.04 3.14 23.15
N GLN A 91 -8.27 4.16 23.54
CA GLN A 91 -7.87 5.25 22.65
C GLN A 91 -6.93 4.73 21.55
N LEU A 92 -5.98 3.87 21.92
CA LEU A 92 -5.04 3.28 20.97
C LEU A 92 -5.76 2.43 19.92
N ARG A 93 -6.75 1.63 20.32
CA ARG A 93 -7.58 0.84 19.39
C ARG A 93 -8.39 1.71 18.45
N LYS A 94 -8.96 2.81 18.95
CA LYS A 94 -9.69 3.77 18.10
C LYS A 94 -8.76 4.36 17.05
N GLN A 95 -7.56 4.81 17.44
CA GLN A 95 -6.55 5.33 16.53
C GLN A 95 -6.13 4.32 15.47
N ILE A 96 -5.86 3.07 15.86
CA ILE A 96 -5.53 2.00 14.90
C ILE A 96 -6.68 1.80 13.90
N THR A 97 -7.92 1.81 14.37
CA THR A 97 -9.10 1.58 13.53
C THR A 97 -9.31 2.73 12.53
N GLU A 98 -9.10 3.97 12.97
CA GLU A 98 -9.15 5.17 12.12
C GLU A 98 -8.04 5.12 11.05
N GLU A 99 -6.80 4.84 11.44
CA GLU A 99 -5.68 4.68 10.49
C GLU A 99 -5.93 3.55 9.47
N LEU A 100 -6.58 2.47 9.89
CA LEU A 100 -6.96 1.37 9.00
C LEU A 100 -8.03 1.77 7.99
N TYR A 101 -9.00 2.59 8.41
CA TYR A 101 -10.04 3.13 7.55
C TYR A 101 -9.46 4.14 6.54
N ASP A 102 -8.57 5.03 7.00
CA ASP A 102 -7.87 5.99 6.16
C ASP A 102 -6.99 5.30 5.12
N ALA A 103 -6.22 4.29 5.51
CA ALA A 103 -5.41 3.50 4.58
C ALA A 103 -6.30 2.85 3.50
N LYS A 104 -7.45 2.29 3.89
CA LYS A 104 -8.41 1.70 2.95
C LYS A 104 -9.04 2.75 2.02
N SER A 105 -9.30 3.96 2.53
CA SER A 105 -9.81 5.09 1.75
C SER A 105 -8.80 5.56 0.70
N ILE A 106 -7.52 5.73 1.09
CA ILE A 106 -6.42 6.13 0.20
C ILE A 106 -6.22 5.11 -0.93
N MET A 107 -6.40 3.81 -0.64
CA MET A 107 -6.28 2.77 -1.66
C MET A 107 -7.40 2.79 -2.70
N GLY A 108 -8.64 3.14 -2.32
CA GLY A 108 -9.77 3.28 -3.22
C GLY A 108 -9.87 2.17 -4.30
N LYS A 109 -9.89 2.58 -5.57
CA LYS A 109 -9.92 1.67 -6.75
C LYS A 109 -8.56 1.02 -7.05
N ASP A 110 -7.45 1.62 -6.64
CA ASP A 110 -6.10 1.08 -6.85
C ASP A 110 -5.80 -0.15 -5.97
N SER A 111 -6.69 -0.46 -5.02
CA SER A 111 -6.64 -1.64 -4.15
C SER A 111 -6.66 -2.97 -4.92
N VAL A 112 -7.27 -3.00 -6.12
CA VAL A 112 -7.44 -4.23 -6.91
C VAL A 112 -6.31 -4.44 -7.90
N ASP A 113 -5.76 -3.36 -8.46
CA ASP A 113 -4.73 -3.42 -9.51
C ASP A 113 -3.32 -3.27 -8.92
N ASN A 114 -2.93 -2.05 -8.55
CA ASN A 114 -1.52 -1.73 -8.28
C ASN A 114 -1.11 -1.91 -6.80
N LEU A 115 -2.05 -1.85 -5.86
CA LEU A 115 -1.79 -1.91 -4.41
C LEU A 115 -2.32 -3.20 -3.76
N LYS A 116 -2.49 -4.27 -4.55
CA LYS A 116 -3.08 -5.54 -4.10
C LYS A 116 -2.44 -6.13 -2.84
N HIS A 117 -1.12 -6.05 -2.70
CA HIS A 117 -0.41 -6.57 -1.53
C HIS A 117 -0.83 -5.86 -0.23
N TYR A 118 -0.95 -4.54 -0.29
CA TYR A 118 -1.44 -3.74 0.85
C TYR A 118 -2.91 -4.03 1.15
N ALA A 119 -3.73 -4.30 0.12
CA ALA A 119 -5.14 -4.61 0.29
C ALA A 119 -5.32 -5.94 1.05
N VAL A 120 -4.53 -6.95 0.68
CA VAL A 120 -4.51 -8.25 1.36
C VAL A 120 -4.08 -8.06 2.81
N LEU A 121 -3.01 -7.31 3.05
CA LEU A 121 -2.53 -7.06 4.41
C LEU A 121 -3.61 -6.39 5.29
N LEU A 122 -4.20 -5.28 4.83
CA LEU A 122 -5.25 -4.57 5.58
C LEU A 122 -6.48 -5.45 5.84
N LYS A 123 -6.83 -6.34 4.91
CA LYS A 123 -7.93 -7.31 5.09
C LYS A 123 -7.68 -8.28 6.24
N HIS A 124 -6.43 -8.67 6.49
CA HIS A 124 -6.08 -9.55 7.61
C HIS A 124 -5.91 -8.81 8.94
N ILE A 125 -5.45 -7.57 8.88
CA ILE A 125 -5.23 -6.76 10.08
C ILE A 125 -6.54 -6.47 10.83
N GLY A 126 -7.63 -6.15 10.12
CA GLY A 126 -8.92 -5.84 10.77
C GLY A 126 -9.43 -6.95 11.70
N PRO A 127 -9.60 -8.19 11.21
CA PRO A 127 -9.98 -9.35 12.04
C PRO A 127 -9.00 -9.64 13.17
N MET A 128 -7.70 -9.44 12.95
CA MET A 128 -6.67 -9.64 13.97
C MET A 128 -6.83 -8.63 15.12
N LEU A 129 -7.12 -7.37 14.81
CA LEU A 129 -7.38 -6.32 15.81
C LEU A 129 -8.64 -6.60 16.63
N ASP A 130 -9.72 -7.07 15.98
CA ASP A 130 -10.96 -7.49 16.66
C ASP A 130 -10.71 -8.67 17.61
N LEU A 131 -9.95 -9.68 17.15
CA LEU A 131 -9.57 -10.82 17.97
C LEU A 131 -8.76 -10.38 19.20
N LYS A 132 -7.72 -9.56 19.01
CA LYS A 132 -6.90 -9.02 20.11
C LYS A 132 -7.74 -8.20 21.09
N THR A 133 -8.68 -7.42 20.57
CA THR A 133 -9.63 -6.64 21.37
C THR A 133 -10.46 -7.54 22.28
N LYS A 134 -11.02 -8.63 21.74
CA LYS A 134 -11.79 -9.62 22.52
C LYS A 134 -10.94 -10.31 23.58
N ILE A 135 -9.70 -10.71 23.24
CA ILE A 135 -8.77 -11.35 24.19
C ILE A 135 -8.52 -10.46 25.40
N ILE A 136 -8.21 -9.18 25.18
CA ILE A 136 -7.95 -8.24 26.28
C ILE A 136 -9.19 -8.01 27.13
N THR A 137 -10.38 -7.89 26.52
CA THR A 137 -11.64 -7.75 27.27
C THR A 137 -11.89 -8.95 28.19
N ILE A 138 -11.69 -10.18 27.68
CA ILE A 138 -11.84 -11.41 28.48
C ILE A 138 -10.78 -11.48 29.59
N ALA A 139 -9.54 -11.09 29.30
CA ALA A 139 -8.47 -11.05 30.30
C ALA A 139 -8.80 -10.07 31.44
N ASN A 140 -9.28 -8.88 31.12
CA ASN A 140 -9.72 -7.89 32.11
C ASN A 140 -10.90 -8.40 32.95
N GLN A 141 -11.87 -9.06 32.31
CA GLN A 141 -13.01 -9.66 33.01
C GLN A 141 -12.58 -10.79 33.95
N LYS A 142 -11.64 -11.63 33.53
CA LYS A 142 -11.04 -12.68 34.37
C LYS A 142 -10.38 -12.09 35.61
N GLU A 143 -9.58 -11.03 35.46
CA GLU A 143 -8.91 -10.40 36.59
C GLU A 143 -9.88 -9.73 37.56
N TYR A 144 -10.93 -9.09 37.03
CA TYR A 144 -12.03 -8.57 37.84
C TYR A 144 -12.69 -9.67 38.68
N TYR A 145 -13.07 -10.79 38.08
CA TYR A 145 -13.67 -11.90 38.84
C TYR A 145 -12.70 -12.52 39.84
N ARG A 146 -11.42 -12.63 39.50
CA ARG A 146 -10.37 -13.09 40.42
C ARG A 146 -10.29 -12.18 41.65
N SER A 147 -10.26 -10.87 41.45
CA SER A 147 -10.25 -9.88 42.53
C SER A 147 -11.49 -9.98 43.42
N GLN A 148 -12.67 -10.16 42.81
CA GLN A 148 -13.93 -10.33 43.56
C GLN A 148 -13.94 -11.63 44.37
N LEU A 149 -13.44 -12.74 43.82
CA LEU A 149 -13.29 -14.00 44.55
C LEU A 149 -12.35 -13.85 45.76
N MET A 150 -11.19 -13.21 45.59
CA MET A 150 -10.25 -12.95 46.69
C MET A 150 -10.88 -12.07 47.78
N ARG A 151 -11.67 -11.05 47.40
CA ARG A 151 -12.43 -10.21 48.35
C ARG A 151 -13.48 -11.01 49.10
N CYS A 152 -14.23 -11.88 48.42
CA CYS A 152 -15.23 -12.74 49.06
C CYS A 152 -14.59 -13.75 50.03
N GLN A 153 -13.47 -14.37 49.64
CA GLN A 153 -12.72 -15.28 50.51
C GLN A 153 -12.19 -14.56 51.75
N GLY A 154 -11.63 -13.35 51.60
CA GLY A 154 -11.17 -12.54 52.73
C GLY A 154 -12.31 -12.16 53.69
N LYS A 155 -13.48 -11.74 53.16
CA LYS A 155 -14.66 -11.46 53.97
C LYS A 155 -15.15 -12.70 54.72
N ASN A 156 -15.22 -13.85 54.03
CA ASN A 156 -15.68 -15.09 54.65
C ASN A 156 -14.74 -15.54 55.77
N ALA A 157 -13.42 -15.42 55.58
CA ALA A 157 -12.44 -15.70 56.62
C ALA A 157 -12.59 -14.78 57.85
N GLY A 158 -12.93 -13.50 57.62
CA GLY A 158 -13.27 -12.55 58.69
C GLY A 158 -14.53 -12.96 59.47
N VAL A 159 -15.61 -13.31 58.77
CA VAL A 159 -16.87 -13.76 59.38
C VAL A 159 -16.68 -15.05 60.18
N VAL A 160 -15.94 -16.03 59.66
CA VAL A 160 -15.61 -17.26 60.40
C VAL A 160 -14.79 -16.97 61.65
N LYS A 161 -13.87 -16.00 61.59
CA LYS A 161 -13.09 -15.57 62.76
C LYS A 161 -13.97 -14.93 63.83
N GLU A 162 -14.95 -14.13 63.44
CA GLU A 162 -15.91 -13.51 64.37
C GLU A 162 -16.90 -14.52 64.95
N LEU A 163 -17.42 -15.45 64.15
CA LEU A 163 -18.33 -16.52 64.61
C LEU A 163 -17.65 -17.54 65.54
N ARG A 164 -16.32 -17.70 65.47
CA ARG A 164 -15.56 -18.51 66.45
C ARG A 164 -15.49 -17.87 67.84
N ILE A 165 -15.81 -16.58 67.98
CA ILE A 165 -15.85 -15.90 69.27
C ILE A 165 -17.21 -16.18 69.88
N ASP A 166 -17.25 -17.03 70.91
CA ASP A 166 -18.48 -17.37 71.63
C ASP A 166 -19.09 -16.12 72.28
N PRO A 167 -20.29 -15.66 71.85
CA PRO A 167 -20.92 -14.44 72.38
C PRO A 167 -21.35 -14.60 73.84
N THR A 168 -21.53 -15.82 74.34
CA THR A 168 -21.96 -16.08 75.73
C THR A 168 -20.87 -15.77 76.76
N ARG A 169 -19.59 -15.76 76.37
CA ARG A 169 -18.46 -15.43 77.27
C ARG A 169 -18.30 -13.94 77.58
N LYS A 170 -19.01 -13.03 76.89
CA LYS A 170 -18.96 -11.57 77.16
C LYS A 170 -20.16 -11.02 77.92
N PHE A 171 -21.19 -11.81 78.17
CA PHE A 171 -22.31 -11.40 79.02
C PHE A 171 -21.98 -11.61 80.49
N SER A 172 -21.18 -10.72 81.07
CA SER A 172 -21.17 -10.53 82.52
C SER A 172 -22.42 -9.74 82.92
N GLY A 173 -23.56 -10.44 82.96
CA GLY A 173 -24.80 -9.88 83.50
C GLY A 173 -24.59 -9.50 84.97
N ARG A 174 -24.42 -8.20 85.23
CA ARG A 174 -24.44 -7.66 86.59
C ARG A 174 -25.90 -7.71 87.06
N ARG A 175 -26.27 -8.77 87.79
CA ARG A 175 -27.53 -8.81 88.54
C ARG A 175 -27.54 -7.60 89.48
N ARG A 176 -28.55 -6.76 89.35
CA ARG A 176 -28.89 -5.71 90.29
C ARG A 176 -30.22 -6.08 90.92
#